data_AF-A0A3B3RPD5-F1
#
_entry.id   AF-A0A3B3RPD5-F1
#
_cell.length_a   1.000
_cell.length_b   1.000
_cell.length_c   1.000
_cell.angle_alpha   90.00
_cell.angle_beta   90.00
_cell.angle_gamma   90.00
#
_symmetry.space_group_name_H-M   'P 1'
#
loop_
_entity.id
_entity.type
_entity.pdbx_description
1 polymer ?
#
loop_
_entity_poly.entity_id
_entity_poly.type
_entity_poly.pdbx_seq_one_letter_code
_entity_poly.pdbx_strand_id
1 'polypeptide(L)'
;MTETRAVLCALVVLILAVQFCRPVCVEVPSGTEAVVGTSMKLTCISCLRREEVNTATYVSWYYIKPDDEPIQILQYDGRPQELDTPWKGRLAWNGSKDLQDVSISITNVTLNDSGIYKCEVLRQFVFDFYMPSFTKSKTIKLEVREKASQDTTALYSEIMMYVLLVFLTFWLLVEMIYCYRKISKSDEQTQDNATDYLAIPSENRENPGAPVME
;
A
#
# COMPACT_ATOMS: atom_id res chain seq x y z
N MET A 1 -17.99 -13.52 38.15
CA MET A 1 -17.05 -14.61 37.77
C MET A 1 -17.21 -15.10 36.32
N THR A 2 -18.33 -14.84 35.64
CA THR A 2 -18.59 -15.25 34.25
C THR A 2 -18.02 -14.25 33.23
N GLU A 3 -18.23 -12.95 33.45
CA GLU A 3 -17.70 -11.84 32.64
C GLU A 3 -16.15 -11.86 32.53
N THR A 4 -15.46 -12.02 33.65
CA THR A 4 -13.99 -12.06 33.68
C THR A 4 -13.40 -13.28 32.97
N ARG A 5 -14.12 -14.42 32.93
CA ARG A 5 -13.69 -15.61 32.19
C ARG A 5 -13.93 -15.46 30.69
N ALA A 6 -15.00 -14.79 30.28
CA ALA A 6 -15.28 -14.50 28.87
C ALA A 6 -14.23 -13.53 28.28
N VAL A 7 -13.87 -12.49 29.03
CA VAL A 7 -12.81 -11.55 28.64
C VAL A 7 -11.45 -12.25 28.56
N LEU A 8 -11.14 -13.13 29.52
CA LEU A 8 -9.89 -13.90 29.51
C LEU A 8 -9.83 -14.86 28.32
N CYS A 9 -10.93 -15.54 28.00
CA CYS A 9 -11.03 -16.42 26.83
C CYS A 9 -10.90 -15.62 25.53
N ALA A 10 -11.52 -14.45 25.42
CA ALA A 10 -11.41 -13.59 24.24
C ALA A 10 -9.96 -13.08 24.05
N LEU A 11 -9.27 -12.71 25.13
CA LEU A 11 -7.86 -12.33 25.11
C LEU A 11 -6.94 -13.50 24.71
N VAL A 12 -7.20 -14.70 25.24
CA VAL A 12 -6.43 -15.90 24.86
C VAL A 12 -6.67 -16.26 23.40
N VAL A 13 -7.90 -16.15 22.89
CA VAL A 13 -8.21 -16.35 21.47
C VAL A 13 -7.54 -15.29 20.59
N LEU A 14 -7.49 -14.02 21.01
CA LEU A 14 -6.75 -12.96 20.31
C LEU A 14 -5.24 -13.22 20.31
N ILE A 15 -4.65 -13.64 21.43
CA ILE A 15 -3.22 -13.97 21.53
C ILE A 15 -2.87 -15.21 20.68
N LEU A 16 -3.79 -16.19 20.61
CA LEU A 16 -3.65 -17.36 19.75
C LEU A 16 -3.88 -17.03 18.26
N ALA A 17 -4.75 -16.07 17.93
CA ALA A 17 -4.98 -15.60 16.56
C ALA A 17 -3.81 -14.73 16.03
N VAL A 18 -3.03 -14.12 16.93
CA VAL A 18 -1.80 -13.38 16.60
C VAL A 18 -0.61 -14.32 16.35
N GLN A 19 -0.78 -15.64 16.46
CA GLN A 19 0.30 -16.61 16.20
C GLN A 19 0.58 -16.80 14.70
N PHE A 20 1.87 -16.69 14.37
CA PHE A 20 2.54 -16.99 13.10
C PHE A 20 2.49 -15.96 11.96
N CYS A 21 2.73 -14.68 12.26
CA CYS A 21 3.44 -13.86 11.27
C CYS A 21 4.93 -14.27 11.26
N ARG A 22 5.30 -15.22 10.39
CA ARG A 22 6.72 -15.48 10.11
C ARG A 22 7.26 -14.35 9.23
N PRO A 23 8.47 -13.84 9.48
CA PRO A 23 9.12 -12.93 8.54
C PRO A 23 9.29 -13.66 7.20
N VAL A 24 8.94 -12.99 6.11
CA VAL A 24 9.09 -13.51 4.75
C VAL A 24 9.94 -12.54 3.95
N CYS A 25 10.92 -13.07 3.22
CA CYS A 25 11.66 -12.28 2.25
C CYS A 25 10.79 -12.04 1.01
N VAL A 26 10.63 -10.77 0.63
CA VAL A 26 9.87 -10.36 -0.54
C VAL A 26 10.79 -9.60 -1.50
N GLU A 27 10.77 -9.99 -2.76
CA GLU A 27 11.53 -9.31 -3.79
C GLU A 27 10.78 -8.06 -4.27
N VAL A 28 11.24 -6.89 -3.84
CA VAL A 28 10.69 -5.58 -4.23
C VAL A 28 11.60 -4.94 -5.30
N PRO A 29 11.03 -4.35 -6.37
CA PRO A 29 11.82 -3.60 -7.34
C PRO A 29 12.43 -2.33 -6.72
N SER A 30 13.57 -1.89 -7.24
CA SER A 30 14.18 -0.62 -6.85
C SER A 30 13.39 0.57 -7.39
N GLY A 31 13.46 1.69 -6.68
CA GLY A 31 13.09 2.99 -7.26
C GLY A 31 13.94 3.29 -8.49
N THR A 32 13.32 3.89 -9.50
CA THR A 32 13.92 4.21 -10.81
C THR A 32 14.26 5.69 -10.96
N GLU A 33 13.79 6.54 -10.06
CA GLU A 33 14.04 7.98 -10.11
C GLU A 33 14.82 8.45 -8.89
N ALA A 34 15.79 9.34 -9.11
CA ALA A 34 16.55 9.98 -8.04
C ALA A 34 16.67 11.48 -8.27
N VAL A 35 16.87 12.23 -7.17
CA VAL A 35 17.01 13.69 -7.22
C VAL A 35 18.48 14.09 -7.08
N VAL A 36 18.93 15.05 -7.88
CA VAL A 36 20.29 15.59 -7.81
C VAL A 36 20.63 16.06 -6.40
N GLY A 37 21.84 15.74 -5.91
CA GLY A 37 22.35 16.11 -4.59
C GLY A 37 21.83 15.27 -3.43
N THR A 38 20.87 14.37 -3.66
CA THR A 38 20.35 13.47 -2.63
C THR A 38 21.07 12.12 -2.62
N SER A 39 20.83 11.30 -1.61
CA SER A 39 21.28 9.90 -1.57
C SER A 39 20.19 8.98 -2.13
N MET A 40 20.53 8.10 -3.07
CA MET A 40 19.61 7.12 -3.64
C MET A 40 20.01 5.71 -3.23
N LYS A 41 19.04 4.90 -2.77
CA LYS A 41 19.23 3.46 -2.55
C LYS A 41 18.83 2.69 -3.81
N LEU A 42 19.75 1.93 -4.38
CA LEU A 42 19.48 0.95 -5.43
C LEU A 42 19.16 -0.40 -4.80
N THR A 43 17.89 -0.76 -4.81
CA THR A 43 17.41 -1.96 -4.11
C THR A 43 17.65 -3.21 -4.95
N CYS A 44 18.44 -4.15 -4.43
CA CYS A 44 18.61 -5.47 -5.03
C CYS A 44 18.41 -6.55 -3.96
N ILE A 45 17.21 -7.13 -3.94
CA ILE A 45 16.85 -8.22 -3.05
C ILE A 45 16.80 -9.51 -3.87
N SER A 46 17.50 -10.56 -3.43
CA SER A 46 17.36 -11.91 -3.99
C SER A 46 17.01 -12.86 -2.86
N CYS A 47 15.77 -13.31 -2.80
CA CYS A 47 15.33 -14.17 -1.69
C CYS A 47 15.82 -15.61 -1.90
N LEU A 48 16.22 -16.28 -0.81
CA LEU A 48 16.45 -17.72 -0.87
C LEU A 48 15.11 -18.45 -0.96
N ARG A 49 15.08 -19.55 -1.73
CA ARG A 49 13.90 -20.43 -1.75
C ARG A 49 13.69 -21.18 -0.43
N ARG A 50 14.79 -21.47 0.27
CA ARG A 50 14.83 -22.07 1.61
C ARG A 50 15.91 -21.37 2.42
N GLU A 51 15.50 -20.76 3.54
CA GLU A 51 16.38 -19.97 4.41
C GLU A 51 17.34 -20.85 5.23
N GLU A 52 16.97 -22.10 5.49
CA GLU A 52 17.75 -23.06 6.30
C GLU A 52 19.04 -23.56 5.61
N VAL A 53 19.25 -23.25 4.33
CA VAL A 53 20.38 -23.76 3.55
C VAL A 53 21.56 -22.80 3.62
N ASN A 54 22.73 -23.31 4.00
CA ASN A 54 23.96 -22.54 4.02
C ASN A 54 24.43 -22.20 2.60
N THR A 55 24.72 -20.92 2.36
CA THR A 55 25.20 -20.43 1.06
C THR A 55 26.37 -19.47 1.23
N ALA A 56 27.36 -19.59 0.34
CA ALA A 56 28.34 -18.53 0.12
C ALA A 56 27.80 -17.60 -0.97
N THR A 57 27.63 -16.31 -0.64
CA THR A 57 27.06 -15.32 -1.55
C THR A 57 28.13 -14.34 -1.99
N TYR A 58 28.27 -14.19 -3.30
CA TYR A 58 29.12 -13.21 -3.97
C TYR A 58 28.23 -12.25 -4.74
N VAL A 59 28.50 -10.96 -4.63
CA VAL A 59 27.70 -9.92 -5.33
C VAL A 59 28.61 -9.06 -6.17
N SER A 60 28.21 -8.85 -7.42
CA SER A 60 28.86 -7.93 -8.33
C SER A 60 27.85 -6.90 -8.82
N TRP A 61 28.18 -5.64 -8.63
CA TRP A 61 27.42 -4.52 -9.17
C TRP A 61 28.12 -3.96 -10.40
N TYR A 62 27.35 -3.77 -11.46
CA TYR A 62 27.81 -3.22 -12.73
C TYR A 62 27.01 -1.97 -13.08
N TYR A 63 27.69 -1.02 -13.70
CA TYR A 63 27.09 0.11 -14.39
C TYR A 63 27.25 -0.09 -15.90
N ILE A 64 26.15 0.06 -16.63
CA ILE A 64 26.05 -0.17 -18.06
C ILE A 64 25.56 1.14 -18.68
N LYS A 65 26.39 1.73 -19.53
CA LYS A 65 25.97 2.86 -20.37
C LYS A 65 25.28 2.30 -21.62
N PRO A 66 24.39 3.08 -22.27
CA PRO A 66 23.92 2.74 -23.60
C PRO A 66 25.13 2.55 -24.52
N ASP A 67 25.21 1.39 -25.19
CA ASP A 67 26.23 1.00 -26.17
C ASP A 67 27.66 0.67 -25.66
N ASP A 68 27.94 0.72 -24.35
CA ASP A 68 29.24 0.33 -23.79
C ASP A 68 29.19 -1.04 -23.08
N GLU A 69 30.38 -1.64 -22.85
CA GLU A 69 30.52 -2.83 -22.02
C GLU A 69 30.20 -2.56 -20.54
N PRO A 70 29.67 -3.55 -19.79
CA PRO A 70 29.39 -3.41 -18.37
C PRO A 70 30.65 -3.13 -17.54
N ILE A 71 30.65 -2.04 -16.78
CA ILE A 71 31.74 -1.65 -15.88
C ILE A 71 31.40 -2.13 -14.48
N GLN A 72 32.25 -2.97 -13.87
CA GLN A 72 32.05 -3.38 -12.48
C GLN A 72 32.42 -2.22 -11.53
N ILE A 73 31.47 -1.82 -10.68
CA ILE A 73 31.61 -0.67 -9.77
C ILE A 73 31.85 -1.08 -8.31
N LEU A 74 31.29 -2.21 -7.90
CA LEU A 74 31.42 -2.74 -6.53
C LEU A 74 31.36 -4.26 -6.54
N GLN A 75 32.14 -4.87 -5.67
CA GLN A 75 32.15 -6.30 -5.41
C GLN A 75 31.92 -6.57 -3.92
N TYR A 76 31.19 -7.63 -3.60
CA TYR A 76 31.06 -8.15 -2.25
C TYR A 76 31.54 -9.59 -2.20
N ASP A 77 32.63 -9.81 -1.48
CA ASP A 77 33.17 -11.12 -1.14
C ASP A 77 33.60 -11.11 0.34
N GLY A 78 32.63 -11.40 1.21
CA GLY A 78 32.76 -11.26 2.67
C GLY A 78 32.84 -9.82 3.19
N ARG A 79 33.33 -8.89 2.37
CA ARG A 79 33.37 -7.44 2.62
C ARG A 79 33.07 -6.66 1.33
N PRO A 80 32.44 -5.48 1.42
CA PRO A 80 32.27 -4.63 0.25
C PRO A 80 33.61 -4.04 -0.18
N GLN A 81 33.92 -4.17 -1.47
CA GLN A 81 35.10 -3.62 -2.12
C GLN A 81 34.64 -2.76 -3.30
N GLU A 82 34.93 -1.47 -3.23
CA GLU A 82 34.75 -0.55 -4.35
C GLU A 82 35.92 -0.66 -5.32
N LEU A 83 35.62 -0.67 -6.62
CA LEU A 83 36.63 -0.66 -7.67
C LEU A 83 37.03 0.79 -8.01
N ASP A 84 38.21 0.95 -8.63
CA ASP A 84 38.75 2.27 -9.01
C ASP A 84 37.99 2.86 -10.20
N THR A 85 36.78 3.33 -9.93
CA THR A 85 35.81 3.85 -10.90
C THR A 85 35.33 5.25 -10.47
N PRO A 86 34.61 6.00 -11.34
CA PRO A 86 34.03 7.30 -10.99
C PRO A 86 33.06 7.31 -9.79
N TRP A 87 32.67 6.13 -9.30
CA TRP A 87 31.79 5.96 -8.14
C TRP A 87 32.54 5.78 -6.82
N LYS A 88 33.87 5.67 -6.86
CA LYS A 88 34.69 5.44 -5.68
C LYS A 88 34.49 6.53 -4.63
N GLY A 89 34.22 6.10 -3.39
CA GLY A 89 33.95 6.98 -2.25
C GLY A 89 32.53 7.55 -2.20
N ARG A 90 31.67 7.23 -3.19
CA ARG A 90 30.25 7.64 -3.19
C ARG A 90 29.31 6.47 -2.96
N LEU A 91 29.75 5.23 -3.17
CA LEU A 91 28.97 4.03 -2.93
C LEU A 91 29.04 3.65 -1.45
N ALA A 92 27.91 3.28 -0.88
CA ALA A 92 27.85 2.69 0.44
C ALA A 92 27.06 1.38 0.37
N TRP A 93 27.57 0.36 1.05
CA TRP A 93 26.88 -0.92 1.18
C TRP A 93 25.70 -0.78 2.14
N ASN A 94 24.50 -1.14 1.67
CA ASN A 94 23.26 -1.08 2.46
C ASN A 94 22.50 -2.41 2.38
N GLY A 95 23.26 -3.51 2.39
CA GLY A 95 22.73 -4.87 2.40
C GLY A 95 22.51 -5.43 3.80
N SER A 96 21.71 -6.48 3.88
CA SER A 96 21.38 -7.18 5.12
C SER A 96 22.43 -8.22 5.51
N LYS A 97 22.45 -8.62 6.78
CA LYS A 97 23.44 -9.56 7.33
C LYS A 97 23.32 -10.98 6.74
N ASP A 98 22.11 -11.38 6.37
CA ASP A 98 21.76 -12.64 5.72
C ASP A 98 22.03 -12.63 4.20
N LEU A 99 22.49 -11.51 3.64
CA LEU A 99 22.84 -11.36 2.22
C LEU A 99 21.67 -11.69 1.27
N GLN A 100 20.43 -11.51 1.75
CA GLN A 100 19.22 -11.53 0.93
C GLN A 100 18.96 -10.16 0.31
N ASP A 101 19.11 -9.09 1.10
CA ASP A 101 19.20 -7.72 0.61
C ASP A 101 20.68 -7.39 0.35
N VAL A 102 21.03 -7.10 -0.91
CA VAL A 102 22.39 -6.76 -1.36
C VAL A 102 22.42 -5.39 -2.01
N SER A 103 21.57 -4.51 -1.51
CA SER A 103 21.41 -3.13 -1.98
C SER A 103 22.64 -2.27 -1.72
N ILE A 104 22.84 -1.29 -2.60
CA ILE A 104 23.85 -0.24 -2.45
C ILE A 104 23.16 1.13 -2.42
N SER A 105 23.81 2.11 -1.81
CA SER A 105 23.37 3.50 -1.84
C SER A 105 24.43 4.38 -2.48
N ILE A 106 23.99 5.26 -3.38
CA ILE A 106 24.81 6.28 -4.02
C ILE A 106 24.60 7.58 -3.25
N THR A 107 25.67 8.14 -2.69
CA THR A 107 25.67 9.45 -2.03
C THR A 107 25.94 10.56 -3.04
N ASN A 108 25.33 11.73 -2.83
CA ASN A 108 25.47 12.91 -3.70
C ASN A 108 25.26 12.56 -5.19
N VAL A 109 24.03 12.14 -5.52
CA VAL A 109 23.66 11.75 -6.89
C VAL A 109 23.79 12.94 -7.85
N THR A 110 24.35 12.68 -9.03
CA THR A 110 24.54 13.65 -10.11
C THR A 110 23.81 13.21 -11.39
N LEU A 111 23.59 14.12 -12.33
CA LEU A 111 22.94 13.79 -13.61
C LEU A 111 23.69 12.70 -14.41
N ASN A 112 25.02 12.61 -14.24
CA ASN A 112 25.86 11.62 -14.90
C ASN A 112 25.69 10.21 -14.32
N ASP A 113 25.08 10.07 -13.14
CA ASP A 113 24.79 8.76 -12.55
C ASP A 113 23.55 8.10 -13.18
N SER A 114 22.83 8.81 -14.05
CA SER A 114 21.74 8.24 -14.84
C SER A 114 22.26 7.14 -15.75
N GLY A 115 21.55 6.02 -15.82
CA GLY A 115 21.98 4.85 -16.60
C GLY A 115 21.38 3.55 -16.11
N ILE A 116 22.00 2.44 -16.50
CA ILE A 116 21.52 1.10 -16.16
C ILE A 116 22.49 0.47 -15.16
N TYR A 117 21.97 0.09 -14.00
CA TYR A 117 22.69 -0.64 -12.97
C TYR A 117 22.26 -2.09 -12.98
N LYS A 118 23.21 -3.02 -12.98
CA LYS A 118 22.95 -4.46 -12.91
C LYS A 118 23.58 -5.01 -11.63
N CYS A 119 22.77 -5.60 -10.77
CA CYS A 119 23.27 -6.43 -9.68
C CYS A 119 23.29 -7.89 -10.13
N GLU A 120 24.38 -8.58 -9.82
CA GLU A 120 24.58 -9.99 -10.09
C GLU A 120 24.93 -10.70 -8.79
N VAL A 121 24.07 -11.62 -8.38
CA VAL A 121 24.19 -12.37 -7.13
C VAL A 121 24.50 -13.80 -7.48
N LEU A 122 25.72 -14.24 -7.18
CA LEU A 122 26.15 -15.61 -7.33
C LEU A 122 26.11 -16.29 -5.96
N ARG A 123 25.28 -17.32 -5.84
CA ARG A 123 25.18 -18.13 -4.62
C ARG A 123 25.71 -19.52 -4.87
N GLN A 124 26.66 -19.93 -4.05
CA GLN A 124 27.13 -21.30 -3.98
C GLN A 124 26.49 -21.97 -2.77
N PHE A 125 25.63 -22.95 -3.02
CA PHE A 125 24.96 -23.70 -1.96
C PHE A 125 25.90 -24.79 -1.47
N VAL A 126 26.04 -24.93 -0.16
CA VAL A 126 26.92 -25.93 0.44
C VAL A 126 26.04 -27.04 1.01
N PHE A 127 25.93 -28.15 0.27
CA PHE A 127 25.32 -29.39 0.76
C PHE A 127 26.39 -30.43 1.04
N ASP A 128 26.07 -31.46 1.82
CA ASP A 128 27.03 -32.48 2.27
C ASP A 128 27.76 -33.20 1.12
N PHE A 129 27.08 -33.38 -0.03
CA PHE A 129 27.59 -34.17 -1.16
C PHE A 129 27.82 -33.39 -2.45
N TYR A 130 27.36 -32.14 -2.55
CA TYR A 130 27.43 -31.34 -3.78
C TYR A 130 27.36 -29.85 -3.49
N MET A 131 27.96 -29.04 -4.36
CA MET A 131 28.02 -27.57 -4.20
C MET A 131 27.57 -26.86 -5.47
N PRO A 132 26.27 -26.76 -5.74
CA PRO A 132 25.78 -26.10 -6.96
C PRO A 132 25.87 -24.58 -6.81
N SER A 133 26.19 -23.89 -7.91
CA SER A 133 26.18 -22.44 -7.99
C SER A 133 25.00 -21.96 -8.85
N PHE A 134 24.36 -20.87 -8.40
CA PHE A 134 23.29 -20.22 -9.14
C PHE A 134 23.54 -18.73 -9.19
N THR A 135 23.38 -18.15 -10.38
CA THR A 135 23.51 -16.72 -10.61
C THR A 135 22.15 -16.10 -10.87
N LYS A 136 21.83 -15.03 -10.17
CA LYS A 136 20.64 -14.21 -10.39
C LYS A 136 21.05 -12.78 -10.64
N SER A 137 20.54 -12.19 -11.72
CA SER A 137 20.80 -10.79 -12.04
C SER A 137 19.51 -9.98 -12.04
N LYS A 138 19.57 -8.75 -11.52
CA LYS A 138 18.50 -7.75 -11.66
C LYS A 138 19.05 -6.48 -12.27
N THR A 139 18.25 -5.87 -13.12
CA THR A 139 18.61 -4.64 -13.84
C THR A 139 17.70 -3.51 -13.38
N ILE A 140 18.30 -2.37 -13.09
CA ILE A 140 17.64 -1.17 -12.57
C ILE A 140 18.00 -0.03 -13.52
N LYS A 141 16.99 0.60 -14.13
CA LYS A 141 17.17 1.81 -14.91
C LYS A 141 16.98 3.01 -13.99
N LEU A 142 18.07 3.74 -13.72
CA LEU A 142 18.05 4.93 -12.90
C LEU A 142 18.00 6.17 -13.80
N GLU A 143 17.00 7.02 -13.57
CA GLU A 143 16.89 8.35 -14.17
C GLU A 143 17.05 9.40 -13.08
N VAL A 144 18.01 10.30 -13.25
CA VAL A 144 18.26 11.37 -12.29
C VAL A 144 17.59 12.65 -12.78
N ARG A 145 16.74 13.25 -11.94
CA ARG A 145 16.05 14.52 -12.20
C ARG A 145 16.50 15.59 -11.21
N GLU A 146 16.40 16.86 -11.59
CA GLU A 146 16.69 17.97 -10.67
C GLU A 146 15.63 18.16 -9.59
N LYS A 147 14.39 17.75 -9.87
CA LYS A 147 13.25 17.82 -8.94
C LYS A 147 12.58 16.45 -8.86
N ALA A 148 12.08 16.12 -7.67
CA ALA A 148 11.26 14.93 -7.48
C ALA A 148 10.00 15.02 -8.36
N SER A 149 9.69 13.94 -9.07
CA SER A 149 8.38 13.80 -9.70
C SER A 149 7.33 13.58 -8.62
N GLN A 150 6.12 14.08 -8.84
CA GLN A 150 4.99 13.70 -7.99
C GLN A 150 4.43 12.37 -8.46
N ASP A 151 4.19 11.45 -7.52
CA ASP A 151 3.51 10.18 -7.81
C ASP A 151 2.08 10.46 -8.27
N THR A 152 1.87 10.42 -9.58
CA THR A 152 0.56 10.66 -10.22
C THR A 152 -0.50 9.70 -9.69
N THR A 153 -0.11 8.47 -9.34
CA THR A 153 -0.99 7.47 -8.72
C THR A 153 -1.46 7.90 -7.32
N ALA A 154 -0.58 8.48 -6.50
CA ALA A 154 -0.94 8.97 -5.17
C ALA A 154 -1.89 10.18 -5.28
N LEU A 155 -1.59 11.10 -6.18
CA LEU A 155 -2.46 12.26 -6.44
C LEU A 155 -3.83 11.82 -6.98
N TYR A 156 -3.88 10.83 -7.88
CA TYR A 156 -5.15 10.31 -8.39
C TYR A 156 -5.97 9.60 -7.31
N SER A 157 -5.35 8.80 -6.45
CA SER A 157 -6.07 8.09 -5.39
C SER A 157 -6.62 9.03 -4.32
N GLU A 158 -5.91 10.11 -4.02
CA GLU A 158 -6.39 11.19 -3.15
C GLU A 158 -7.62 11.88 -3.74
N ILE A 159 -7.56 12.29 -5.01
CA ILE A 159 -8.70 12.93 -5.69
C ILE A 159 -9.91 11.99 -5.76
N MET A 160 -9.70 10.72 -6.13
CA MET A 160 -10.78 9.73 -6.20
C MET A 160 -11.43 9.50 -4.83
N MET A 161 -10.64 9.48 -3.74
CA MET A 161 -11.17 9.38 -2.39
C MET A 161 -12.13 10.55 -2.09
N TYR A 162 -11.71 11.79 -2.35
CA TYR A 162 -12.57 12.95 -2.11
C TYR A 162 -13.84 12.96 -2.97
N VAL A 163 -13.75 12.57 -4.25
CA VAL A 163 -14.91 12.48 -5.14
C VAL A 163 -15.93 11.47 -4.62
N LEU A 164 -15.47 10.28 -4.20
CA LEU A 164 -16.34 9.26 -3.62
C LEU A 164 -16.98 9.73 -2.31
N LEU A 165 -16.23 10.39 -1.44
CA LEU A 165 -16.77 10.95 -0.19
C LEU A 165 -17.87 11.99 -0.44
N VAL A 166 -17.65 12.93 -1.36
CA VAL A 166 -18.65 13.97 -1.68
C VAL A 166 -19.90 13.35 -2.31
N PHE A 167 -19.74 12.39 -3.23
CA PHE A 167 -20.88 11.72 -3.86
C PHE A 167 -21.71 10.92 -2.84
N LEU A 168 -21.05 10.12 -1.99
CA LEU A 168 -21.73 9.31 -0.98
C LEU A 168 -22.41 10.18 0.08
N THR A 169 -21.77 11.26 0.54
CA THR A 169 -22.40 12.19 1.50
C THR A 169 -23.60 12.90 0.89
N PHE A 170 -23.50 13.36 -0.36
CA PHE A 170 -24.64 13.96 -1.06
C PHE A 170 -25.81 12.96 -1.23
N TRP A 171 -25.51 11.72 -1.64
CA TRP A 171 -26.51 10.66 -1.74
C TRP A 171 -27.22 10.41 -0.40
N LEU A 172 -26.47 10.30 0.70
CA LEU A 172 -27.03 10.14 2.04
C LEU A 172 -27.88 11.34 2.47
N LEU A 173 -27.47 12.58 2.15
CA LEU A 173 -28.27 13.76 2.43
C LEU A 173 -29.60 13.76 1.66
N VAL A 174 -29.58 13.35 0.39
CA VAL A 174 -30.80 13.19 -0.41
C VAL A 174 -31.73 12.16 0.21
N GLU A 175 -31.22 10.98 0.57
CA GLU A 175 -32.00 9.93 1.26
C GLU A 175 -32.53 10.40 2.62
N MET A 176 -31.72 11.11 3.40
CA MET A 176 -32.14 11.69 4.69
C MET A 176 -33.28 12.70 4.51
N ILE A 177 -33.17 13.62 3.54
CA ILE A 177 -34.22 14.61 3.24
C ILE A 177 -35.47 13.92 2.70
N TYR A 178 -35.31 12.94 1.82
CA TYR A 178 -36.41 12.16 1.26
C TYR A 178 -37.19 11.41 2.34
N CYS A 179 -36.48 10.68 3.22
CA CYS A 179 -37.07 9.97 4.34
C CYS A 179 -37.73 10.92 5.34
N TYR A 180 -37.06 12.03 5.67
CA TYR A 180 -37.61 13.05 6.57
C TYR A 180 -38.94 13.61 6.05
N ARG A 181 -38.98 14.04 4.78
CA ARG A 181 -40.20 14.55 4.14
C ARG A 181 -41.30 13.49 4.04
N LYS A 182 -40.93 12.23 3.82
CA LYS A 182 -41.89 11.12 3.76
C LYS A 182 -42.51 10.87 5.13
N ILE A 183 -41.70 10.83 6.19
CA ILE A 183 -42.17 10.61 7.56
C ILE A 183 -43.02 11.79 8.04
N SER A 184 -42.61 13.03 7.78
CA SER A 184 -43.38 14.21 8.19
C SER A 184 -44.79 14.21 7.59
N LYS A 185 -44.92 13.86 6.30
CA LYS A 185 -46.22 13.73 5.64
C LYS A 185 -47.09 12.62 6.22
N SER A 186 -46.50 11.49 6.61
CA SER A 186 -47.26 10.42 7.27
C SER A 186 -47.69 10.78 8.69
N ASP A 187 -46.91 11.60 9.40
CA ASP A 187 -47.23 12.04 10.76
C ASP A 187 -48.40 13.04 10.76
N GLU A 188 -48.39 14.02 9.83
CA GLU A 188 -49.52 14.93 9.58
C GLU A 188 -50.81 14.15 9.28
N GLN A 189 -50.75 13.15 8.41
CA GLN A 189 -51.91 12.31 8.05
C GLN A 189 -52.41 11.45 9.22
N THR A 190 -51.53 11.02 10.11
CA THR A 190 -51.91 10.23 11.30
C THR A 190 -52.59 11.11 12.35
N GLN A 191 -52.14 12.37 12.48
CA GLN A 191 -52.74 13.34 13.38
C GLN A 191 -54.13 13.79 12.90
N ASP A 192 -54.30 14.09 11.60
CA ASP A 192 -55.61 14.43 11.02
C ASP A 192 -56.64 13.30 11.21
N ASN A 193 -56.24 12.05 10.94
CA ASN A 193 -57.08 10.88 11.18
C ASN A 193 -57.45 10.75 12.67
N ALA A 194 -56.51 10.94 13.60
CA ALA A 194 -56.79 10.87 15.04
C ALA A 194 -57.72 11.99 15.53
N THR A 195 -57.61 13.21 14.98
CA THR A 195 -58.55 14.31 15.28
C THR A 195 -59.94 14.09 14.70
N ASP A 196 -60.07 13.43 13.53
CA ASP A 196 -61.37 13.06 12.95
C ASP A 196 -62.15 12.07 13.86
N TYR A 197 -61.45 11.14 14.52
CA TYR A 197 -62.08 10.25 15.52
C TYR A 197 -62.47 10.96 16.84
N LEU A 198 -61.91 12.13 17.13
CA LEU A 198 -62.23 12.91 18.34
C LEU A 198 -63.26 14.02 18.09
N ALA A 199 -63.60 14.31 16.83
CA ALA A 199 -64.68 15.21 16.48
C ALA A 199 -66.04 14.52 16.71
N ILE A 200 -66.60 14.67 17.92
CA ILE A 200 -67.97 14.24 18.23
C ILE A 200 -68.96 15.08 17.39
N PRO A 201 -69.76 14.51 16.48
CA PRO A 201 -70.81 15.26 15.81
C PRO A 201 -71.98 15.42 16.77
N SER A 202 -72.22 16.64 17.25
CA SER A 202 -73.46 16.99 17.95
C SER A 202 -74.56 17.30 16.93
N GLU A 203 -75.26 16.28 16.45
CA GLU A 203 -76.45 16.50 15.63
C GLU A 203 -77.57 15.53 15.99
N ASN A 204 -78.61 16.04 16.67
CA ASN A 204 -79.97 15.57 16.42
C ASN A 204 -81.01 16.63 16.83
N ARG A 205 -81.45 17.45 15.87
CA ARG A 205 -82.76 18.12 15.86
C ARG A 205 -83.20 18.32 14.40
N GLU A 206 -83.81 17.28 13.84
CA GLU A 206 -84.61 17.40 12.61
C GLU A 206 -86.02 17.95 12.94
N ASN A 207 -86.50 18.90 12.13
CA ASN A 207 -87.89 18.98 11.69
C ASN A 207 -87.96 19.81 10.38
N PRO A 208 -88.98 19.61 9.51
CA PRO A 208 -88.76 19.30 8.11
C PRO A 208 -89.43 20.34 7.19
N GLY A 209 -89.13 20.27 5.90
CA GLY A 209 -89.77 21.13 4.90
C GLY A 209 -89.38 20.78 3.48
N ALA A 210 -90.11 19.81 2.93
CA ALA A 210 -90.16 19.39 1.53
C ALA A 210 -90.69 20.52 0.59
N PRO A 211 -90.87 20.28 -0.73
CA PRO A 211 -89.94 19.75 -1.74
C PRO A 211 -90.07 20.45 -3.14
N VAL A 212 -89.22 20.00 -4.08
CA VAL A 212 -89.32 20.01 -5.57
C VAL A 212 -89.27 21.35 -6.33
N MET A 213 -88.30 21.44 -7.24
CA MET A 213 -88.43 22.14 -8.53
C MET A 213 -88.14 21.14 -9.67
N GLU A 214 -88.86 21.31 -10.78
CA GLU A 214 -88.58 20.73 -12.10
C GLU A 214 -87.18 21.09 -12.62
#